data_AF-A0A966PNU0-F1
#
_entry.id   AF-A0A966PNU0-F1
#
_cell.length_a   1.000
_cell.length_b   1.000
_cell.length_c   1.000
_cell.angle_alpha   90.00
_cell.angle_beta   90.00
_cell.angle_gamma   90.00
#
_symmetry.space_group_name_H-M   'P 1'
#
loop_
_entity.id
_entity.type
_entity.pdbx_description
1 polymer ?
#
loop_
_entity_poly.entity_id
_entity_poly.type
_entity_poly.pdbx_seq_one_letter_code
_entity_poly.pdbx_strand_id
1 'polypeptide(L)'
;MAEFTFFVDAESYGLGGFDAAALAADESDLFDAGVEAVDIPTAFGTDLGDRIPVRVVGSPKGLRFYARLLGVKDSMQLEELERVITAAVARGE
;
A
#
# COMPACT_ATOMS: atom_id res chain seq x y z
N MET A 1 2.69 14.07 5.93
CA MET A 1 2.28 12.95 5.06
C MET A 1 3.49 12.11 4.68
N ALA A 2 3.32 10.81 4.42
CA ALA A 2 4.42 9.94 4.02
C ALA A 2 4.04 9.08 2.81
N GLU A 3 5.05 8.68 2.04
CA GLU A 3 4.92 7.77 0.91
C GLU A 3 5.56 6.41 1.26
N PHE A 4 4.90 5.33 0.89
CA PHE A 4 5.45 3.98 0.97
C PHE A 4 5.10 3.17 -0.27
N THR A 5 6.02 2.35 -0.75
CA THR A 5 5.78 1.41 -1.86
C THR A 5 5.70 -0.01 -1.33
N PHE A 6 4.53 -0.62 -1.45
CA PHE A 6 4.29 -2.02 -1.14
C PHE A 6 4.61 -2.89 -2.34
N PHE A 7 5.18 -4.07 -2.11
CA PHE A 7 5.40 -5.09 -3.12
C PHE A 7 4.49 -6.26 -2.82
N VAL A 8 3.44 -6.42 -3.62
CA VAL A 8 2.44 -7.48 -3.47
C VAL A 8 2.61 -8.52 -4.56
N ASP A 9 2.28 -9.77 -4.26
CA ASP A 9 2.42 -10.87 -5.20
C ASP A 9 1.39 -10.77 -6.35
N ALA A 10 1.83 -10.96 -7.58
CA ALA A 10 1.02 -10.81 -8.79
C ALA A 10 -0.03 -11.91 -8.93
N GLU A 11 0.23 -13.14 -8.44
CA GLU A 11 -0.79 -14.19 -8.40
C GLU A 11 -1.86 -13.85 -7.35
N SER A 12 -1.44 -13.35 -6.18
CA SER A 12 -2.37 -12.85 -5.16
C SER A 12 -3.18 -11.63 -5.64
N TYR A 13 -2.58 -10.83 -6.53
CA TYR A 13 -3.21 -9.67 -7.16
C TYR A 13 -4.17 -10.06 -8.30
N GLY A 14 -3.80 -11.05 -9.14
CA GLY A 14 -4.49 -11.41 -10.38
C GLY A 14 -5.46 -12.60 -10.32
N LEU A 15 -5.32 -13.52 -9.35
CA LEU A 15 -6.21 -14.69 -9.20
C LEU A 15 -7.19 -14.58 -8.01
N GLY A 16 -7.05 -13.57 -7.13
CA GLY A 16 -7.63 -13.61 -5.78
C GLY A 16 -8.21 -12.31 -5.19
N GLY A 17 -8.37 -11.22 -5.94
CA GLY A 17 -9.26 -10.13 -5.49
C GLY A 17 -8.62 -8.93 -4.81
N PHE A 18 -7.59 -8.32 -5.40
CA PHE A 18 -7.36 -6.88 -5.18
C PHE A 18 -8.35 -5.99 -5.94
N ASP A 19 -8.91 -6.48 -7.05
CA ASP A 19 -10.13 -5.92 -7.67
C ASP A 19 -11.39 -6.09 -6.78
N ALA A 20 -11.28 -6.79 -5.64
CA ALA A 20 -12.35 -6.93 -4.67
C ALA A 20 -12.01 -6.28 -3.32
N ALA A 21 -10.73 -6.26 -2.89
CA ALA A 21 -10.32 -5.66 -1.62
C ALA A 21 -9.89 -4.19 -1.75
N ALA A 22 -9.18 -3.79 -2.81
CA ALA A 22 -8.90 -2.38 -3.10
C ALA A 22 -10.11 -1.64 -3.70
N LEU A 23 -11.10 -2.37 -4.24
CA LEU A 23 -12.39 -1.83 -4.67
C LEU A 23 -13.52 -1.98 -3.62
N ALA A 24 -13.30 -2.66 -2.49
CA ALA A 24 -14.30 -2.75 -1.41
C ALA A 24 -14.24 -1.58 -0.42
N ALA A 25 -13.11 -0.88 -0.34
CA ALA A 25 -13.04 0.40 0.35
C ALA A 25 -13.43 1.50 -0.65
N ASP A 26 -14.47 2.27 -0.35
CA ASP A 26 -14.80 3.45 -1.14
C ASP A 26 -13.63 4.45 -1.05
N GLU A 27 -13.43 5.30 -2.07
CA GLU A 27 -12.41 6.36 -2.02
C GLU A 27 -12.57 7.23 -0.75
N SER A 28 -13.79 7.35 -0.23
CA SER A 28 -14.09 8.03 1.03
C SER A 28 -13.52 7.32 2.26
N ASP A 29 -13.54 5.98 2.31
CA ASP A 29 -12.97 5.20 3.42
C ASP A 29 -11.45 5.28 3.43
N LEU A 30 -10.84 5.29 2.24
CA LEU A 30 -9.39 5.51 2.08
C LEU A 30 -9.00 6.88 2.61
N PHE A 31 -9.75 7.91 2.25
CA PHE A 31 -9.49 9.27 2.71
C PHE A 31 -9.70 9.45 4.22
N ASP A 32 -10.76 8.87 4.81
CA ASP A 32 -11.00 8.89 6.27
C ASP A 32 -9.93 8.12 7.07
N ALA A 33 -9.42 7.03 6.49
CA ALA A 33 -8.27 6.32 7.02
C ALA A 33 -6.98 7.15 6.94
N GLY A 34 -6.97 8.21 6.14
CA GLY A 34 -5.86 9.13 5.93
C GLY A 34 -4.93 8.70 4.79
N VAL A 35 -5.44 7.94 3.81
CA VAL A 35 -4.79 7.68 2.52
C VAL A 35 -5.17 8.81 1.56
N GLU A 36 -4.19 9.41 0.92
CA GLU A 36 -4.39 10.54 0.00
C GLU A 36 -4.32 10.12 -1.47
N ALA A 37 -3.38 9.22 -1.79
CA ALA A 37 -3.21 8.74 -3.15
C ALA A 37 -2.71 7.29 -3.16
N VAL A 38 -3.17 6.54 -4.16
CA VAL A 38 -2.68 5.21 -4.47
C VAL A 38 -2.35 5.19 -5.96
N ASP A 39 -1.11 4.86 -6.28
CA ASP A 39 -0.64 4.69 -7.65
C ASP A 39 -0.27 3.23 -7.87
N ILE A 40 -1.05 2.59 -8.74
CA ILE A 40 -0.83 1.21 -9.18
C ILE A 40 -0.46 1.27 -10.66
N PRO A 41 0.75 0.85 -11.06
CA PRO A 41 1.13 0.88 -12.46
C PRO A 41 0.19 -0.02 -13.27
N THR A 42 -0.37 0.50 -14.36
CA THR A 42 -1.31 -0.23 -15.24
C THR A 42 -0.62 -0.95 -16.40
N ALA A 43 0.66 -0.64 -16.65
CA ALA A 43 1.46 -1.21 -17.72
C ALA A 43 2.60 -2.06 -17.15
N PHE A 44 2.26 -3.27 -16.70
CA PHE A 44 3.27 -4.29 -16.42
C PHE A 44 3.52 -5.10 -17.69
N GLY A 45 4.55 -4.70 -18.46
CA GLY A 45 5.15 -5.59 -19.45
C GLY A 45 5.97 -6.63 -18.71
N THR A 46 5.48 -7.87 -18.63
CA THR A 46 6.19 -9.18 -18.65
C THR A 46 7.54 -9.40 -17.92
N ASP A 47 8.15 -8.42 -17.27
CA ASP A 47 9.58 -8.38 -16.91
C ASP A 47 9.84 -8.03 -15.42
N LEU A 48 8.82 -7.66 -14.63
CA LEU A 48 9.00 -7.31 -13.20
C LEU A 48 8.84 -8.50 -12.23
N GLY A 49 8.79 -9.74 -12.73
CA GLY A 49 8.63 -10.94 -11.90
C GLY A 49 7.28 -11.00 -11.17
N ASP A 50 7.17 -11.85 -10.16
CA ASP A 50 5.92 -12.14 -9.44
C ASP A 50 5.46 -11.03 -8.49
N ARG A 51 6.03 -9.81 -8.50
CA ARG A 51 5.70 -8.75 -7.54
C ARG A 51 5.32 -7.41 -8.19
N ILE A 52 4.20 -6.86 -7.75
CA ILE A 52 3.59 -5.60 -8.19
C ILE A 52 3.91 -4.51 -7.16
N PRO A 53 4.59 -3.42 -7.56
CA PRO A 53 4.75 -2.22 -6.72
C PRO A 53 3.44 -1.42 -6.66
N VAL A 54 2.94 -1.18 -5.45
CA VAL A 54 1.79 -0.33 -5.15
C VAL A 54 2.27 0.84 -4.29
N ARG A 55 2.23 2.04 -4.85
CA ARG A 55 2.70 3.25 -4.16
C ARG A 55 1.54 3.94 -3.48
N VAL A 56 1.72 4.30 -2.21
CA VAL A 56 0.68 4.89 -1.37
C VAL A 56 1.22 6.13 -0.68
N VAL A 57 0.48 7.22 -0.76
CA VAL A 57 0.73 8.46 -0.02
C VAL A 57 -0.36 8.63 1.01
N GLY A 58 0.01 8.91 2.25
CA GLY A 58 -0.96 9.14 3.32
C GLY A 58 -0.33 9.47 4.66
N SER A 59 -1.19 9.68 5.65
CA SER A 59 -0.79 9.78 7.05
C SER A 59 -0.18 8.47 7.56
N PRO A 60 0.57 8.49 8.67
CA PRO A 60 1.00 7.28 9.36
C PRO A 60 -0.12 6.25 9.63
N LYS A 61 -1.35 6.74 9.91
CA LYS A 61 -2.53 5.90 10.10
C LYS A 61 -2.98 5.28 8.77
N GLY A 62 -3.04 6.09 7.71
CA GLY A 62 -3.43 5.66 6.37
C GLY A 62 -2.51 4.59 5.80
N LEU A 63 -1.19 4.76 5.95
CA LEU A 63 -0.23 3.75 5.49
C LEU A 63 -0.39 2.40 6.21
N ARG A 64 -0.66 2.40 7.53
CA ARG A 64 -0.95 1.17 8.29
C ARG A 64 -2.27 0.53 7.89
N PHE A 65 -3.29 1.36 7.65
CA PHE A 65 -4.59 0.88 7.16
C PHE A 65 -4.41 0.19 5.81
N TYR A 66 -3.71 0.83 4.88
CA TYR A 66 -3.50 0.30 3.54
C TYR A 66 -2.63 -0.96 3.55
N ALA A 67 -1.60 -1.05 4.40
CA ALA A 67 -0.81 -2.27 4.56
C ALA A 67 -1.68 -3.49 5.00
N ARG A 68 -2.67 -3.26 5.87
CA ARG A 68 -3.62 -4.29 6.29
C ARG A 68 -4.60 -4.65 5.19
N LEU A 69 -5.08 -3.65 4.45
CA LEU A 69 -5.95 -3.85 3.28
C LEU A 69 -5.23 -4.69 2.21
N LEU A 70 -3.95 -4.41 1.99
CA LEU A 70 -3.07 -5.16 1.10
C LEU A 70 -2.73 -6.58 1.60
N GLY A 71 -3.09 -6.92 2.85
CA GLY A 71 -2.77 -8.22 3.44
C GLY A 71 -1.27 -8.48 3.54
N VAL A 72 -0.43 -7.45 3.66
CA VAL A 72 1.03 -7.57 3.71
C VAL A 72 1.45 -8.34 4.96
N LYS A 73 2.13 -9.47 4.75
CA LYS A 73 2.67 -10.33 5.83
C LYS A 73 4.19 -10.41 5.83
N ASP A 74 4.84 -9.82 4.82
CA ASP A 74 6.29 -9.81 4.71
C ASP A 74 6.90 -8.94 5.82
N SER A 75 7.69 -9.56 6.70
CA SER A 75 8.26 -8.89 7.87
C SER A 75 9.16 -7.72 7.48
N MET A 76 9.95 -7.88 6.40
CA MET A 76 10.87 -6.82 5.95
C MET A 76 10.12 -5.58 5.50
N GLN A 77 9.04 -5.74 4.72
CA GLN A 77 8.18 -4.62 4.32
C GLN A 77 7.51 -3.95 5.52
N LEU A 78 7.05 -4.73 6.52
CA LEU A 78 6.43 -4.17 7.72
C LEU A 78 7.44 -3.40 8.59
N GLU A 79 8.67 -3.90 8.72
CA GLU A 79 9.74 -3.20 9.43
C GLU A 79 10.12 -1.89 8.74
N GLU A 80 10.24 -1.89 7.42
CA GLU A 80 10.53 -0.68 6.64
C GLU A 80 9.37 0.32 6.68
N LEU A 81 8.12 -0.16 6.64
CA LEU A 81 6.94 0.68 6.83
C LEU A 81 6.97 1.38 8.19
N GLU A 82 7.27 0.67 9.27
CA GLU A 82 7.35 1.26 10.60
C GLU A 82 8.50 2.27 10.72
N ARG A 83 9.62 2.07 10.03
CA ARG A 83 10.70 3.07 9.94
C ARG A 83 10.24 4.35 9.25
N VAL A 84 9.55 4.22 8.11
CA VAL A 84 9.01 5.36 7.35
C VAL A 84 7.98 6.12 8.18
N ILE A 85 7.07 5.41 8.84
CA ILE A 85 6.09 6.00 9.75
C ILE A 85 6.77 6.72 10.91
N THR A 86 7.76 6.09 11.55
CA THR A 86 8.48 6.71 12.68
C THR A 86 9.15 8.01 12.25
N ALA A 87 9.76 8.01 11.05
CA ALA A 87 10.38 9.20 10.49
C ALA A 87 9.35 10.30 10.17
N ALA A 88 8.16 9.94 9.67
CA ALA A 88 7.07 10.89 9.42
C ALA A 88 6.57 11.51 10.73
N VAL A 89 6.28 10.69 11.74
CA VAL A 89 5.85 11.18 13.06
C VAL A 89 6.89 12.13 13.67
N ALA A 90 8.18 11.83 13.54
CA ALA A 90 9.25 12.71 14.01
C ALA A 90 9.29 14.08 13.30
N ARG A 91 8.79 14.16 12.05
CA ARG A 91 8.65 15.41 11.30
C ARG A 91 7.35 16.16 11.60
N GLY A 92 6.45 15.59 12.41
CA GLY A 92 5.13 16.17 12.72
C GLY A 92 4.10 15.95 11.61
N GLU A 93 4.26 14.87 10.85
CA GLU A 93 3.51 14.56 9.63
C GLU A 93 2.34 13.59 9.77
#